data_AF-A0A512ART1-F1
#
_entry.id   AF-A0A512ART1-F1
#
_cell.length_a   1.000
_cell.length_b   1.000
_cell.length_c   1.000
_cell.angle_alpha   90.00
_cell.angle_beta   90.00
_cell.angle_gamma   90.00
#
_symmetry.space_group_name_H-M   'P 1'
#
loop_
_entity.id
_entity.type
_entity.pdbx_description
1 polymer ?
#
loop_
_entity_poly.entity_id
_entity_poly.type
_entity_poly.pdbx_seq_one_letter_code
_entity_poly.pdbx_strand_id
1 'polypeptide(L)' 'MFFFDSNDFITQYQMSKKLSELEDEKEHYMQRITQVQKDREELLSNSALLEKYAREKYQMKKPAEDLFIIMKKEDKAK' A
#
# COMPACT_ATOMS: atom_id res chain seq x y z
N MET A 1 31.56 -37.97 -12.91
CA MET A 1 31.97 -37.12 -11.78
C MET A 1 30.77 -37.03 -10.84
N PHE A 2 30.62 -38.06 -10.00
CA PHE A 2 29.45 -38.30 -9.16
C PHE A 2 29.68 -37.67 -7.78
N PHE A 3 29.51 -36.35 -7.70
CA PHE A 3 29.52 -35.63 -6.44
C PHE A 3 28.12 -35.11 -6.18
N PHE A 4 27.27 -36.02 -5.68
CA PHE A 4 26.13 -35.65 -4.86
C PHE A 4 26.69 -35.00 -3.58
N ASP A 5 27.13 -33.74 -3.64
CA ASP A 5 27.27 -32.98 -2.42
C ASP A 5 25.85 -32.85 -1.85
N SER A 6 25.59 -33.45 -0.68
CA SER A 6 24.24 -33.45 -0.10
C SER A 6 23.72 -32.03 0.14
N ASN A 7 24.63 -31.05 0.19
CA ASN A 7 24.31 -29.63 0.20
C ASN A 7 23.65 -29.12 -1.08
N ASP A 8 23.96 -29.66 -2.26
CA ASP A 8 23.47 -29.11 -3.53
C ASP A 8 21.95 -29.31 -3.68
N PHE A 9 21.43 -30.49 -3.31
CA PHE A 9 20.00 -30.79 -3.36
C PHE A 9 19.19 -29.96 -2.36
N ILE A 10 19.70 -29.83 -1.13
CA ILE A 10 19.04 -29.02 -0.09
C ILE A 10 19.04 -27.55 -0.49
N THR A 11 20.18 -27.06 -0.99
CA THR A 11 20.33 -25.66 -1.44
C THR A 11 19.41 -25.38 -2.61
N GLN A 12 19.32 -26.29 -3.59
CA GLN A 12 18.46 -26.11 -4.76
C GLN A 12 16.97 -26.17 -4.40
N TYR A 13 16.57 -27.02 -3.45
CA TYR A 13 15.21 -27.02 -2.91
C TYR A 13 14.89 -25.70 -2.19
N GLN A 14 15.78 -25.21 -1.32
CA GLN A 14 15.59 -23.94 -0.62
C GLN A 14 15.49 -22.76 -1.60
N MET A 15 16.32 -22.75 -2.64
CA MET A 15 16.28 -21.71 -3.67
C MET A 15 15.00 -21.78 -4.50
N SER A 16 14.50 -22.97 -4.80
CA SER A 16 13.22 -23.15 -5.50
C SER A 16 12.04 -22.67 -4.63
N LYS A 17 12.06 -22.97 -3.33
CA LYS A 17 11.05 -22.48 -2.38
C LYS A 17 11.09 -20.96 -2.29
N LYS A 18 12.28 -20.38 -2.18
CA LYS A 18 12.46 -18.93 -2.12
C LYS A 18 12.05 -18.23 -3.41
N LEU A 19 12.28 -18.86 -4.56
CA LEU A 19 11.80 -18.36 -5.84
C LEU A 19 10.27 -18.33 -5.87
N SER A 20 9.61 -19.41 -5.47
CA SER A 20 8.14 -19.45 -5.37
C SER A 20 7.61 -18.39 -4.40
N GLU A 21 8.22 -18.19 -3.24
CA GLU A 21 7.82 -17.16 -2.28
C GLU A 21 7.93 -15.75 -2.88
N LEU A 22 9.01 -15.46 -3.63
CA LEU A 22 9.19 -14.17 -4.31
C LEU A 22 8.21 -13.98 -5.46
N GLU A 23 7.85 -15.03 -6.18
CA GLU A 23 6.84 -15.01 -7.24
C GLU A 23 5.44 -14.74 -6.67
N ASP A 24 5.07 -15.40 -5.57
CA ASP A 24 3.81 -15.17 -4.86
C ASP A 24 3.74 -13.74 -4.31
N GLU A 25 4.84 -13.25 -3.73
CA GLU A 25 4.91 -11.87 -3.21
C GLU A 25 4.80 -10.85 -4.34
N LYS A 26 5.45 -11.11 -5.48
CA LYS A 26 5.31 -10.29 -6.69
C LYS A 26 3.87 -10.27 -7.18
N GLU A 27 3.21 -11.42 -7.28
CA GLU A 27 1.82 -11.49 -7.74
C GLU A 27 0.89 -10.74 -6.78
N HIS A 28 1.05 -10.95 -5.47
CA HIS A 28 0.28 -10.23 -4.46
C HIS A 28 0.44 -8.70 -4.60
N TYR A 29 1.67 -8.19 -4.74
CA TYR A 29 1.87 -6.75 -4.94
C TYR A 29 1.32 -6.25 -6.27
N MET A 30 1.43 -7.02 -7.35
CA MET A 30 0.82 -6.65 -8.62
C MET A 30 -0.69 -6.51 -8.51
N GLN A 31 -1.37 -7.47 -7.87
CA GLN A 31 -2.81 -7.41 -7.61
C GLN A 31 -3.17 -6.20 -6.74
N ARG A 32 -2.39 -5.91 -5.70
CA ARG A 32 -2.57 -4.72 -4.85
C ARG A 32 -2.41 -3.42 -5.64
N ILE A 33 -1.42 -3.33 -6.52
CA ILE A 33 -1.22 -2.15 -7.37
C ILE A 33 -2.43 -1.94 -8.28
N THR A 34 -2.92 -2.99 -8.94
CA THR A 34 -4.10 -2.90 -9.79
C THR A 34 -5.34 -2.47 -9.00
N GLN A 35 -5.55 -3.02 -7.80
CA GLN A 35 -6.66 -2.62 -6.94
C GLN A 35 -6.55 -1.14 -6.54
N VAL A 36 -5.38 -0.70 -6.07
CA VAL A 36 -5.15 0.70 -5.67
C VAL A 36 -5.31 1.66 -6.85
N GLN A 37 -4.87 1.26 -8.05
CA GLN A 37 -5.08 2.05 -9.26
C GLN A 37 -6.56 2.21 -9.58
N LYS A 38 -7.33 1.12 -9.50
CA LYS A 38 -8.79 1.15 -9.70
C LYS A 38 -9.48 2.02 -8.66
N ASP A 39 -9.15 1.85 -7.39
CA ASP A 39 -9.71 2.66 -6.29
C ASP A 39 -9.37 4.15 -6.49
N ARG A 40 -8.14 4.44 -6.95
CA ARG A 40 -7.71 5.80 -7.29
C ARG A 40 -8.50 6.37 -8.47
N GLU A 41 -8.72 5.60 -9.52
CA GLU A 41 -9.53 6.04 -10.66
C GLU A 41 -10.97 6.30 -10.25
N GLU A 42 -11.58 5.43 -9.45
CA GLU A 42 -12.92 5.63 -8.91
C GLU A 42 -13.00 6.89 -8.03
N LEU A 43 -12.03 7.10 -7.14
CA LEU A 43 -11.93 8.31 -6.31
C LEU A 43 -11.73 9.60 -7.12
N LEU A 44 -10.91 9.56 -8.18
CA LEU A 44 -10.59 10.72 -9.01
C LEU A 44 -11.64 11.01 -10.08
N SER A 45 -12.40 10.01 -10.51
CA SER A 45 -13.47 10.18 -11.51
C SER A 45 -14.60 11.09 -11.02
N ASN A 46 -14.80 11.16 -9.70
CA ASN A 46 -15.83 11.98 -9.07
C ASN A 46 -15.19 13.18 -8.35
N SER A 47 -15.34 14.38 -8.92
CA SER A 47 -14.72 15.59 -8.37
C SER A 47 -15.13 15.88 -6.92
N ALA A 48 -16.35 15.48 -6.52
CA ALA A 48 -16.83 15.67 -5.16
C ALA A 48 -16.12 14.73 -4.16
N LEU A 49 -15.84 13.47 -4.56
CA LEU A 49 -15.09 12.53 -3.74
C LEU A 49 -13.62 12.94 -3.63
N LEU A 50 -13.03 13.41 -4.74
CA LEU A 50 -11.68 13.95 -4.75
C LEU A 50 -11.53 15.16 -3.83
N GLU A 51 -12.45 16.12 -3.91
CA GLU A 51 -12.44 17.30 -3.06
C GLU A 51 -12.59 16.93 -1.58
N LYS A 52 -13.48 15.97 -1.27
CA LYS A 52 -13.64 15.44 0.10
C LYS A 52 -12.35 14.78 0.60
N TYR A 53 -11.74 13.90 -0.20
CA TYR A 53 -10.50 13.21 0.17
C TYR A 53 -9.34 14.19 0.38
N ALA A 54 -9.20 15.18 -0.50
CA ALA A 54 -8.20 16.24 -0.39
C ALA A 54 -8.37 17.08 0.89
N ARG A 55 -9.61 17.43 1.25
CA ARG A 55 -9.93 18.17 2.48
C ARG A 55 -9.67 17.34 3.74
N GLU A 56 -10.07 16.07 3.77
CA GLU A 56 -9.96 15.21 4.95
C GLU A 56 -8.52 14.74 5.21
N LYS A 57 -7.78 14.32 4.16
CA LYS A 57 -6.42 13.77 4.32
C LYS A 57 -5.34 14.82 4.32
N TYR A 58 -5.46 15.81 3.43
CA TYR A 58 -4.40 16.78 3.18
C TYR A 58 -4.77 18.19 3.64
N GLN A 59 -5.96 18.38 4.25
CA GLN A 59 -6.42 19.67 4.76
C GLN A 59 -6.37 20.76 3.67
N MET A 60 -6.61 20.36 2.41
CA MET A 60 -6.58 21.28 1.28
C MET A 60 -7.74 22.28 1.37
N LYS A 61 -7.47 23.54 1.04
CA LYS A 61 -8.46 24.62 0.97
C LYS A 61 -8.34 25.39 -0.34
N LYS A 62 -9.44 25.99 -0.80
CA LYS A 62 -9.40 26.95 -1.90
C LYS A 62 -8.84 28.30 -1.39
N PRO A 63 -8.25 29.14 -2.26
CA PRO A 63 -7.71 30.44 -1.84
C PRO A 63 -8.74 31.38 -1.23
N ALA A 64 -10.02 31.25 -1.62
CA ALA A 64 -11.14 32.05 -1.14
C ALA A 64 -11.87 31.42 0.07
N GLU A 65 -11.31 30.40 0.70
CA GLU A 65 -11.93 29.68 1.82
C GLU A 65 -11.03 29.63 3.07
N ASP A 66 -11.66 29.64 4.24
CA ASP A 66 -11.02 29.45 5.53
C ASP A 66 -11.27 28.03 6.06
N LEU A 67 -10.18 27.37 6.51
CA LEU A 67 -10.22 26.01 7.03
C LEU A 67 -10.18 26.05 8.57
N PHE A 68 -11.20 25.49 9.21
CA PHE A 68 -11.27 25.37 10.68
C PHE A 68 -11.07 23.91 11.09
N ILE A 69 -10.01 23.62 11.84
CA ILE A 69 -9.75 22.29 12.41
C ILE A 69 -10.21 22.30 13.87
N ILE A 70 -11.31 21.63 14.17
CA ILE A 70 -11.85 21.53 15.53
C ILE A 70 -11.16 20.36 16.23
N MET A 71 -10.12 20.66 17.00
CA MET A 71 -9.56 19.69 17.92
C MET A 71 -10.46 19.59 19.15
N LYS A 72 -10.92 18.39 19.50
CA LYS A 72 -11.44 18.17 20.85
C LYS A 72 -10.30 18.51 21.81
N LYS A 73 -10.58 19.40 22.77
CA LYS A 73 -9.67 19.68 23.87
C LYS A 73 -9.37 18.33 24.49
N GLU A 74 -8.13 17.87 24.43
CA GLU A 74 -7.73 16.74 25.25
C GLU A 74 -8.03 17.16 26.68
N ASP A 75 -8.91 16.41 27.35
CA ASP A 75 -9.03 16.46 28.79
C ASP A 75 -7.65 16.05 29.31
N LYS A 76 -6.78 17.05 29.47
CA LYS A 76 -5.54 16.92 30.22
C LYS A 76 -5.94 16.60 31.64
N ALA A 77 -6.19 15.32 31.90
CA ALA A 77 -6.20 14.76 33.22
C ALA A 77 -4.85 15.10 33.84
N LYS A 78 -4.90 16.01 34.80
CA LYS A 78 -3.82 16.28 35.74
C LYS A 78 -4.40 16.13 37.13
#